data_AF-D3LWC7-F1
#
_entry.id   AF-D3LWC7-F1
#
_cell.length_a   1.000
_cell.length_b   1.000
_cell.length_c   1.000
_cell.angle_alpha   90.00
_cell.angle_beta   90.00
_cell.angle_gamma   90.00
#
_symmetry.space_group_name_H-M   'P 1'
#
loop_
_entity.id
_entity.type
_entity.pdbx_description
1 polymer ?
#
loop_
_entity_poly.entity_id
_entity_poly.type
_entity_poly.pdbx_seq_one_letter_code
_entity_poly.pdbx_strand_id
1 'polypeptide(L)'
;MAKTIKFNLILDNYPVRNIEGLQEHFSIEDMLKYFENGLLLRWLNVRGYDEQYAAVEAIDKSFDRKEIVTSLVKIFEVGEMDIADIEKAIGILTYLDEEKELNAIYKENAYAKKQIVDDYHSGYTALIMHMEENKDNIALLKADAIQMEREYFGLFELNYYELYFRLVESAPKAIFAILTRNAFRKYWIGEKANEEIYESIKTSLLVSASAKKILGADLKVVKRNTQAMWDPIERAEVKVMVISIVRGTFIKNAGNFSEKLGAEDVNEKLLKFRGLEYQCNNEKHELLYMEV
;
A
#
# COMPACT_ATOMS: atom_id res chain seq x y z
N MET A 1 -26.22 33.82 -42.72
CA MET A 1 -26.81 33.99 -41.38
C MET A 1 -27.36 32.64 -40.93
N ALA A 2 -26.84 32.08 -39.83
CA ALA A 2 -27.32 30.81 -39.31
C ALA A 2 -28.78 30.99 -38.83
N LYS A 3 -29.68 30.06 -39.20
CA LYS A 3 -31.06 30.08 -38.69
C LYS A 3 -31.01 29.87 -37.17
N THR A 4 -31.48 30.85 -36.41
CA THR A 4 -31.60 30.74 -34.96
C THR A 4 -32.67 29.70 -34.62
N ILE A 5 -32.26 28.57 -34.05
CA ILE A 5 -33.17 27.45 -33.73
C ILE A 5 -33.86 27.73 -32.40
N LYS A 6 -35.19 27.74 -32.40
CA LYS A 6 -36.00 27.79 -31.18
C LYS A 6 -35.94 26.45 -30.46
N PHE A 7 -35.71 26.47 -29.15
CA PHE A 7 -35.68 25.29 -28.28
C PHE A 7 -36.53 25.54 -27.03
N ASN A 8 -36.76 24.50 -26.23
CA ASN A 8 -37.56 24.57 -25.01
C ASN A 8 -36.63 24.52 -23.79
N LEU A 9 -36.99 25.22 -22.71
CA LEU A 9 -36.41 24.95 -21.40
C LEU A 9 -37.16 23.76 -20.79
N ILE A 10 -36.49 23.00 -19.93
CA ILE A 10 -37.16 21.99 -19.10
C ILE A 10 -37.17 22.55 -17.69
N LEU A 11 -38.34 22.89 -17.16
CA LEU A 11 -38.53 23.35 -15.78
C LEU A 11 -39.46 22.37 -15.07
N ASP A 12 -39.01 21.83 -13.93
CA ASP A 12 -39.74 20.78 -13.20
C ASP A 12 -40.21 19.62 -14.10
N ASN A 13 -39.29 19.12 -14.93
CA ASN A 13 -39.53 18.09 -15.95
C ASN A 13 -40.54 18.45 -17.06
N TYR A 14 -41.02 19.69 -17.12
CA TYR A 14 -41.97 20.16 -18.13
C TYR A 14 -41.28 20.98 -19.23
N PRO A 15 -41.56 20.71 -20.54
CA PRO A 15 -40.99 21.45 -21.64
C PRO A 15 -41.68 22.79 -21.87
N VAL A 16 -41.02 23.87 -21.47
CA VAL A 16 -41.50 25.24 -21.55
C VAL A 16 -41.15 25.91 -22.88
N ARG A 17 -42.18 26.46 -23.54
CA ARG A 17 -42.10 27.07 -24.87
C ARG A 17 -42.34 28.59 -24.88
N ASN A 18 -42.91 29.12 -23.82
CA ASN A 18 -43.36 30.50 -23.70
C ASN A 18 -43.30 30.94 -22.24
N ILE A 19 -43.52 32.23 -21.99
CA ILE A 19 -43.47 32.80 -20.64
C ILE A 19 -44.57 32.22 -19.76
N GLU A 20 -45.76 31.97 -20.31
CA GLU A 20 -46.87 31.38 -19.54
C GLU A 20 -46.49 29.99 -19.00
N GLY A 21 -45.89 29.14 -19.83
CA GLY A 21 -45.40 27.84 -19.38
C GLY A 21 -44.22 27.96 -18.40
N LEU A 22 -43.43 29.04 -18.47
CA LEU A 22 -42.35 29.30 -17.52
C LEU A 22 -42.92 29.64 -16.13
N GLN A 23 -43.97 30.46 -16.11
CA GLN A 23 -44.69 30.84 -14.89
C GLN A 23 -45.35 29.62 -14.23
N GLU A 24 -46.04 28.78 -15.01
CA GLU A 24 -46.75 27.60 -14.50
C GLU A 24 -45.81 26.52 -13.94
N HIS A 25 -44.61 26.39 -14.50
CA HIS A 25 -43.66 25.33 -14.16
C HIS A 25 -42.37 25.88 -13.51
N PHE A 26 -42.43 27.06 -12.89
CA PHE A 26 -41.24 27.72 -12.35
C PHE A 26 -40.56 26.86 -11.28
N SER A 27 -39.28 26.55 -11.50
CA SER A 27 -38.43 25.80 -10.57
C SER A 27 -37.22 26.65 -10.22
N ILE A 28 -37.02 26.92 -8.92
CA ILE A 28 -35.88 27.72 -8.44
C ILE A 28 -34.55 27.10 -8.90
N GLU A 29 -34.42 25.78 -8.78
CA GLU A 29 -33.21 25.03 -9.17
C GLU A 29 -32.90 25.19 -10.66
N ASP A 30 -33.90 24.92 -11.52
CA ASP A 30 -33.71 24.95 -12.97
C ASP A 30 -33.47 26.38 -13.45
N MET A 31 -34.18 27.36 -12.87
CA MET A 31 -34.05 28.76 -13.24
C MET A 31 -32.69 29.34 -12.86
N LEU A 32 -32.19 29.04 -11.66
CA LEU A 32 -30.82 29.39 -11.26
C LEU A 32 -29.81 28.77 -12.22
N LYS A 33 -29.94 27.46 -12.50
CA LYS A 33 -29.05 26.74 -13.41
C LYS A 33 -29.03 27.36 -14.81
N TYR A 34 -30.19 27.67 -15.39
CA TYR A 34 -30.27 28.27 -16.74
C TYR A 34 -29.82 29.72 -16.78
N PHE A 35 -29.98 30.45 -15.68
CA PHE A 35 -29.40 31.78 -15.53
C PHE A 35 -27.86 31.70 -15.52
N GLU A 36 -27.28 30.87 -14.64
CA GLU A 36 -25.83 30.72 -14.46
C GLU A 36 -25.13 30.25 -15.74
N ASN A 37 -25.70 29.27 -16.45
CA ASN A 37 -25.12 28.75 -17.69
C ASN A 37 -25.47 29.56 -18.95
N GLY A 38 -26.26 30.63 -18.82
CA GLY A 38 -26.64 31.55 -19.90
C GLY A 38 -27.68 31.01 -20.89
N LEU A 39 -28.23 29.80 -20.67
CA LEU A 39 -29.28 29.25 -21.54
C LEU A 39 -30.57 30.05 -21.46
N LEU A 40 -30.88 30.66 -20.32
CA LEU A 40 -32.07 31.48 -20.16
C LEU A 40 -32.04 32.68 -21.12
N LEU A 41 -30.94 33.43 -21.14
CA LEU A 41 -30.74 34.56 -22.06
C LEU A 41 -30.85 34.12 -23.53
N ARG A 42 -30.22 32.99 -23.87
CA ARG A 42 -30.31 32.45 -25.23
C ARG A 42 -31.75 32.08 -25.59
N TRP A 43 -32.49 31.47 -24.68
CA TRP A 43 -33.88 31.07 -24.88
C TRP A 43 -34.80 32.28 -25.11
N LEU A 44 -34.59 33.38 -24.36
CA LEU A 44 -35.32 34.64 -24.54
C LEU A 44 -35.04 35.27 -25.91
N ASN A 45 -33.76 35.35 -26.29
CA ASN A 45 -33.32 35.95 -27.56
C ASN A 45 -33.91 35.22 -28.78
N VAL A 46 -33.82 33.88 -28.83
CA VAL A 46 -34.35 33.12 -29.99
C VAL A 46 -35.88 33.17 -30.12
N ARG A 47 -36.58 33.63 -29.08
CA ARG A 47 -38.04 33.77 -29.03
C ARG A 47 -38.53 35.22 -29.16
N GLY A 48 -37.62 36.20 -29.12
CA GLY A 48 -37.95 37.63 -29.27
C GLY A 48 -38.54 38.25 -27.99
N TYR A 49 -38.19 37.73 -26.82
CA TYR A 49 -38.58 38.31 -25.53
C TYR A 49 -37.59 39.40 -25.12
N ASP A 50 -37.53 40.49 -25.90
CA ASP A 50 -36.48 41.51 -25.79
C ASP A 50 -36.51 42.26 -24.44
N GLU A 51 -37.69 42.49 -23.88
CA GLU A 51 -37.86 43.14 -22.57
C GLU A 51 -37.31 42.27 -21.43
N GLN A 52 -37.75 41.01 -21.36
CA GLN A 52 -37.27 40.06 -20.36
C GLN A 52 -35.79 39.74 -20.58
N TYR A 53 -35.33 39.69 -21.83
CA TYR A 53 -33.91 39.53 -22.15
C TYR A 53 -33.07 40.64 -21.51
N ALA A 54 -33.43 41.90 -21.76
CA ALA A 54 -32.72 43.05 -21.20
C ALA A 54 -32.75 43.06 -19.66
N ALA A 55 -33.88 42.70 -19.06
CA ALA A 55 -34.02 42.63 -17.61
C ALA A 55 -33.16 41.51 -16.99
N VAL A 56 -33.15 40.31 -17.59
CA VAL A 56 -32.31 39.19 -17.12
C VAL A 56 -30.82 39.48 -17.34
N GLU A 57 -30.46 40.14 -18.45
CA GLU A 57 -29.08 40.51 -18.76
C GLU A 57 -28.52 41.56 -17.77
N ALA A 58 -29.41 42.42 -17.23
CA ALA A 58 -29.07 43.42 -16.24
C ALA A 58 -28.90 42.87 -14.81
N ILE A 59 -29.23 41.61 -14.55
CA ILE A 59 -29.00 40.99 -13.24
C ILE A 59 -27.49 40.87 -13.01
N ASP A 60 -27.00 41.43 -11.91
CA ASP A 60 -25.61 41.29 -11.50
C ASP A 60 -25.32 39.82 -11.13
N LYS A 61 -24.37 39.21 -11.84
CA LYS A 61 -23.98 37.81 -11.61
C LYS A 61 -23.24 37.59 -10.31
N SER A 62 -22.81 38.65 -9.63
CA SER A 62 -22.17 38.58 -8.31
C SER A 62 -23.17 38.56 -7.15
N PHE A 63 -24.46 38.78 -7.42
CA PHE A 63 -25.52 38.64 -6.43
C PHE A 63 -25.60 37.23 -5.87
N ASP A 64 -26.07 37.12 -4.63
CA ASP A 64 -26.33 35.80 -4.06
C ASP A 64 -27.51 35.12 -4.75
N ARG A 65 -27.63 33.79 -4.56
CA ARG A 65 -28.71 33.00 -5.20
C ARG A 65 -30.10 33.52 -4.85
N LYS A 66 -30.30 34.12 -3.68
CA LYS A 66 -31.60 34.63 -3.22
C LYS A 66 -31.96 35.91 -3.96
N GLU A 67 -31.02 36.82 -4.10
CA GLU A 67 -31.16 38.05 -4.87
C GLU A 67 -31.44 37.75 -6.36
N ILE A 68 -30.74 36.77 -6.93
CA ILE A 68 -30.96 36.32 -8.31
C ILE A 68 -32.37 35.74 -8.46
N VAL A 69 -32.78 34.78 -7.63
CA VAL A 69 -34.11 34.15 -7.71
C VAL A 69 -35.21 35.18 -7.52
N THR A 70 -35.06 36.08 -6.55
CA THR A 70 -36.02 37.15 -6.29
C THR A 70 -36.17 38.07 -7.51
N SER A 71 -35.07 38.35 -8.22
CA SER A 71 -35.10 39.14 -9.45
C SER A 71 -35.79 38.39 -10.59
N LEU A 72 -35.51 37.09 -10.74
CA LEU A 72 -36.14 36.24 -11.75
C LEU A 72 -37.65 36.11 -11.54
N VAL A 73 -38.09 35.87 -10.30
CA VAL A 73 -39.52 35.82 -9.93
C VAL A 73 -40.23 37.11 -10.33
N LYS A 74 -39.60 38.28 -10.09
CA LYS A 74 -40.14 39.59 -10.47
C LYS A 74 -40.20 39.79 -11.99
N ILE A 75 -39.12 39.46 -12.71
CA ILE A 75 -39.03 39.67 -14.17
C ILE A 75 -40.06 38.83 -14.92
N PHE A 76 -40.28 37.60 -14.47
CA PHE A 76 -41.21 36.68 -15.10
C PHE A 76 -42.62 36.74 -14.53
N GLU A 77 -42.88 37.62 -13.57
CA GLU A 77 -44.18 37.77 -12.92
C GLU A 77 -44.74 36.41 -12.44
N VAL A 78 -43.86 35.57 -11.90
CA VAL A 78 -44.26 34.30 -11.28
C VAL A 78 -45.14 34.66 -10.10
N GLY A 79 -46.27 33.96 -9.92
CA GLY A 79 -47.24 34.25 -8.86
C GLY A 79 -46.58 34.37 -7.48
N GLU A 80 -47.26 35.04 -6.53
CA GLU A 80 -46.69 35.40 -5.22
C GLU A 80 -45.97 34.21 -4.55
N MET A 81 -44.63 34.25 -4.60
CA MET A 81 -43.75 33.36 -3.84
C MET A 81 -43.29 34.11 -2.60
N ASP A 82 -43.49 33.53 -1.42
CA ASP A 82 -42.99 34.11 -0.18
C ASP A 82 -41.45 34.06 -0.18
N ILE A 83 -40.84 35.12 0.34
CA ILE A 83 -39.40 35.20 0.57
C ILE A 83 -38.94 34.03 1.45
N ALA A 84 -39.77 33.62 2.43
CA ALA A 84 -39.47 32.48 3.29
C ALA A 84 -39.38 31.15 2.50
N ASP A 85 -40.21 30.96 1.49
CA ASP A 85 -40.19 29.77 0.64
C ASP A 85 -38.97 29.77 -0.30
N ILE A 86 -38.60 30.94 -0.82
CA ILE A 86 -37.37 31.13 -1.60
C ILE A 86 -36.13 30.80 -0.74
N GLU A 87 -36.06 31.34 0.48
CA GLU A 87 -34.96 31.07 1.41
C GLU A 87 -34.84 29.58 1.73
N LYS A 88 -35.96 28.91 2.00
CA LYS A 88 -35.99 27.49 2.29
C LYS A 88 -35.50 26.66 1.10
N ALA A 89 -35.98 26.96 -0.10
CA ALA A 89 -35.56 26.26 -1.32
C ALA A 89 -34.06 26.44 -1.58
N ILE A 90 -33.53 27.65 -1.41
CA ILE A 90 -32.10 27.93 -1.55
C ILE A 90 -31.29 27.20 -0.48
N GLY A 91 -31.75 27.17 0.77
CA GLY A 91 -31.10 26.41 1.83
C GLY A 91 -30.99 24.92 1.51
N ILE A 92 -32.06 24.32 0.96
CA ILE A 92 -32.05 22.92 0.50
C ILE A 92 -31.05 22.73 -0.64
N LEU A 93 -31.03 23.62 -1.64
CA LEU A 93 -30.11 23.54 -2.78
C LEU A 93 -28.65 23.66 -2.35
N THR A 94 -28.34 24.62 -1.47
CA THR A 94 -26.98 24.78 -0.93
C THR A 94 -26.54 23.53 -0.18
N TYR A 95 -27.40 22.96 0.67
CA TYR A 95 -27.10 21.71 1.37
C TYR A 95 -26.83 20.55 0.40
N LEU A 96 -27.64 20.40 -0.66
CA LEU A 96 -27.46 19.33 -1.65
C LEU A 96 -26.18 19.51 -2.48
N ASP A 97 -25.82 20.75 -2.81
CA ASP A 97 -24.56 21.06 -3.50
C ASP A 97 -23.35 20.72 -2.61
N GLU A 98 -23.36 21.15 -1.35
CA GLU A 98 -22.32 20.82 -0.35
C GLU A 98 -22.19 19.30 -0.16
N GLU A 99 -23.31 18.59 -0.04
CA GLU A 99 -23.32 17.13 0.08
C GLU A 99 -22.69 16.46 -1.15
N LYS A 100 -23.00 16.95 -2.36
CA LYS A 100 -22.46 16.43 -3.61
C LYS A 100 -20.94 16.66 -3.72
N GLU A 101 -20.47 17.84 -3.33
CA GLU A 101 -19.03 18.16 -3.29
C GLU A 101 -18.28 17.30 -2.28
N LEU A 102 -18.80 17.16 -1.06
CA LEU A 102 -18.23 16.28 -0.03
C LEU A 102 -18.17 14.83 -0.51
N ASN A 103 -19.24 14.33 -1.11
CA ASN A 103 -19.29 12.97 -1.66
C ASN A 103 -18.29 12.76 -2.81
N ALA A 104 -18.05 13.78 -3.64
CA ALA A 104 -17.02 13.72 -4.67
C ALA A 104 -15.62 13.62 -4.06
N ILE A 105 -15.32 14.45 -3.05
CA ILE A 105 -14.06 14.42 -2.31
C ILE A 105 -13.86 13.07 -1.62
N TYR A 106 -14.90 12.50 -1.00
CA TYR A 106 -14.82 11.19 -0.36
C TYR A 106 -14.54 10.07 -1.38
N LYS A 107 -15.15 10.12 -2.57
CA LYS A 107 -14.89 9.16 -3.64
C LYS A 107 -13.46 9.26 -4.17
N GLU A 108 -12.96 10.47 -4.41
CA GLU A 108 -11.58 10.69 -4.88
C GLU A 108 -10.57 10.21 -3.85
N ASN A 109 -10.77 10.56 -2.57
CA ASN A 109 -9.95 10.07 -1.47
C ASN A 109 -9.98 8.55 -1.33
N ALA A 110 -11.15 7.92 -1.54
CA ALA A 110 -11.26 6.46 -1.52
C ALA A 110 -10.46 5.82 -2.66
N TYR A 111 -10.50 6.39 -3.87
CA TYR A 111 -9.72 5.92 -5.01
C TYR A 111 -8.21 6.05 -4.75
N ALA A 112 -7.75 7.21 -4.27
CA ALA A 112 -6.35 7.45 -3.94
C ALA A 112 -5.85 6.47 -2.86
N LYS A 113 -6.64 6.24 -1.80
CA LYS A 113 -6.32 5.25 -0.77
C LYS A 113 -6.21 3.84 -1.34
N LYS A 114 -7.14 3.45 -2.22
CA LYS A 114 -7.10 2.13 -2.86
C LYS A 114 -5.85 1.97 -3.72
N GLN A 115 -5.52 2.97 -4.54
CA GLN A 115 -4.32 2.94 -5.38
C GLN A 115 -3.05 2.79 -4.54
N ILE A 116 -2.92 3.52 -3.43
CA ILE A 116 -1.76 3.39 -2.52
C ILE A 116 -1.66 1.97 -1.97
N VAL A 117 -2.79 1.36 -1.58
CA VAL A 117 -2.82 -0.02 -1.07
C VAL A 117 -2.45 -1.01 -2.18
N ASP A 118 -2.98 -0.83 -3.39
CA ASP A 118 -2.70 -1.69 -4.54
C ASP A 118 -1.21 -1.62 -4.90
N ASP A 119 -0.63 -0.43 -5.01
CA ASP A 119 0.80 -0.21 -5.29
C ASP A 119 1.70 -0.85 -4.22
N TYR A 120 1.31 -0.74 -2.95
CA TYR A 120 2.02 -1.36 -1.84
C TYR A 120 2.05 -2.90 -1.93
N HIS A 121 0.92 -3.53 -2.27
CA HIS A 121 0.85 -4.98 -2.46
C HIS A 121 1.57 -5.44 -3.75
N SER A 122 1.46 -4.67 -4.83
CA SER A 122 2.18 -4.93 -6.07
C SER A 122 3.69 -4.86 -5.86
N GLY A 123 4.19 -3.87 -5.10
CA GLY A 123 5.60 -3.76 -4.75
C GLY A 123 6.12 -4.95 -3.94
N TYR A 124 5.36 -5.39 -2.94
CA TYR A 124 5.69 -6.61 -2.18
C TYR A 124 5.73 -7.86 -3.06
N THR A 125 4.75 -8.01 -3.96
CA THR A 125 4.70 -9.14 -4.91
C THR A 125 5.90 -9.12 -5.85
N ALA A 126 6.25 -7.95 -6.38
CA ALA A 126 7.42 -7.76 -7.24
C ALA A 126 8.73 -8.09 -6.51
N LEU A 127 8.85 -7.70 -5.24
CA LEU A 127 10.01 -8.04 -4.42
C LEU A 127 10.16 -9.56 -4.24
N ILE A 128 9.06 -10.29 -3.99
CA ILE A 128 9.09 -11.76 -3.89
C ILE A 128 9.49 -12.38 -5.23
N MET A 129 8.93 -11.90 -6.35
CA MET A 129 9.33 -12.37 -7.69
C MET A 129 10.80 -12.11 -7.96
N HIS A 130 11.33 -10.95 -7.58
CA HIS A 130 12.74 -10.63 -7.70
C HIS A 130 13.62 -11.59 -6.88
N MET A 131 13.21 -11.98 -5.67
CA MET A 131 13.91 -13.00 -4.89
C MET A 131 13.92 -14.36 -5.60
N GLU A 132 12.82 -14.74 -6.26
CA GLU A 132 12.71 -16.01 -6.98
C GLU A 132 13.56 -16.03 -8.25
N GLU A 133 13.59 -14.93 -9.00
CA GLU A 133 14.43 -14.75 -10.18
C GLU A 133 15.92 -14.76 -9.81
N ASN A 134 16.28 -14.23 -8.64
CA ASN A 134 17.65 -14.13 -8.13
C ASN A 134 17.98 -15.19 -7.06
N LYS A 135 17.26 -16.31 -7.05
CA LYS A 135 17.32 -17.35 -6.00
C LYS A 135 18.71 -17.89 -5.67
N ASP A 136 19.68 -17.79 -6.58
CA ASP A 136 21.04 -18.28 -6.37
C ASP A 136 22.02 -17.19 -5.89
N ASN A 137 21.63 -15.91 -5.89
CA ASN A 137 22.48 -14.78 -5.56
C ASN A 137 22.22 -14.26 -4.13
N ILE A 138 22.99 -14.74 -3.13
CA ILE A 138 22.77 -14.38 -1.72
C ILE A 138 22.88 -12.87 -1.46
N ALA A 139 23.70 -12.14 -2.22
CA ALA A 139 23.91 -10.71 -1.99
C ALA A 139 22.64 -9.92 -2.34
N LEU A 140 22.00 -10.25 -3.47
CA LEU A 140 20.71 -9.67 -3.85
C LEU A 140 19.61 -10.08 -2.88
N LEU A 141 19.55 -11.37 -2.49
CA LEU A 141 18.54 -11.84 -1.53
C LEU A 141 18.64 -11.15 -0.17
N LYS A 142 19.85 -10.82 0.29
CA LYS A 142 20.06 -10.02 1.52
C LYS A 142 19.59 -8.58 1.33
N ALA A 143 19.81 -7.99 0.16
CA ALA A 143 19.29 -6.65 -0.16
C ALA A 143 17.75 -6.66 -0.18
N ASP A 144 17.15 -7.67 -0.81
CA ASP A 144 15.70 -7.85 -0.87
C ASP A 144 15.11 -8.07 0.54
N ALA A 145 15.78 -8.82 1.40
CA ALA A 145 15.36 -8.99 2.80
C ALA A 145 15.42 -7.66 3.58
N ILE A 146 16.40 -6.79 3.31
CA ILE A 146 16.45 -5.44 3.90
C ILE A 146 15.29 -4.59 3.40
N GLN A 147 14.98 -4.64 2.11
CA GLN A 147 13.86 -3.91 1.53
C GLN A 147 12.53 -4.42 2.12
N MET A 148 12.34 -5.74 2.21
CA MET A 148 11.16 -6.35 2.83
C MET A 148 10.97 -5.86 4.27
N GLU A 149 12.05 -5.76 5.06
CA GLU A 149 11.98 -5.30 6.45
C GLU A 149 11.65 -3.80 6.56
N ARG A 150 12.15 -2.98 5.64
CA ARG A 150 12.00 -1.53 5.69
C ARG A 150 10.68 -1.05 5.11
N GLU A 151 10.28 -1.65 4.01
CA GLU A 151 9.18 -1.16 3.19
C GLU A 151 7.94 -2.03 3.38
N TYR A 152 8.09 -3.36 3.46
CA TYR A 152 6.95 -4.29 3.37
C TYR A 152 6.72 -5.15 4.62
N PHE A 153 7.28 -4.79 5.77
CA PHE A 153 7.22 -5.62 6.97
C PHE A 153 5.77 -5.92 7.41
N GLY A 154 4.87 -4.95 7.26
CA GLY A 154 3.46 -5.17 7.58
C GLY A 154 2.78 -6.23 6.70
N LEU A 155 3.16 -6.34 5.42
CA LEU A 155 2.64 -7.41 4.55
C LEU A 155 3.29 -8.75 4.86
N PHE A 156 4.58 -8.74 5.20
CA PHE A 156 5.25 -9.93 5.73
C PHE A 156 4.52 -10.46 6.97
N GLU A 157 4.18 -9.60 7.96
CA GLU A 157 3.48 -10.05 9.17
C GLU A 157 2.13 -10.71 8.89
N LEU A 158 1.44 -10.30 7.81
CA LEU A 158 0.17 -10.88 7.39
C LEU A 158 0.33 -12.16 6.55
N ASN A 159 1.50 -12.41 5.97
CA ASN A 159 1.72 -13.45 4.95
C ASN A 159 2.95 -14.32 5.19
N TYR A 160 3.59 -14.24 6.36
CA TYR A 160 4.86 -14.94 6.63
C TYR A 160 4.77 -16.46 6.47
N TYR A 161 3.57 -17.03 6.64
CA TYR A 161 3.32 -18.46 6.50
C TYR A 161 3.36 -18.90 5.04
N GLU A 162 2.53 -18.30 4.19
CA GLU A 162 2.50 -18.62 2.75
C GLU A 162 3.80 -18.21 2.06
N LEU A 163 4.40 -17.09 2.45
CA LEU A 163 5.69 -16.67 1.93
C LEU A 163 6.77 -17.73 2.21
N TYR A 164 6.81 -18.28 3.42
CA TYR A 164 7.77 -19.31 3.77
C TYR A 164 7.65 -20.53 2.85
N PHE A 165 6.44 -21.08 2.72
CA PHE A 165 6.21 -22.29 1.91
C PHE A 165 6.40 -22.03 0.41
N ARG A 166 6.13 -20.82 -0.07
CA ARG A 166 6.51 -20.42 -1.43
C ARG A 166 8.02 -20.45 -1.61
N LEU A 167 8.76 -19.75 -0.73
CA LEU A 167 10.21 -19.61 -0.87
C LEU A 167 10.97 -20.92 -0.62
N VAL A 168 10.50 -21.82 0.25
CA VAL A 168 11.19 -23.09 0.47
C VAL A 168 11.20 -23.96 -0.79
N GLU A 169 10.18 -23.82 -1.64
CA GLU A 169 10.08 -24.50 -2.93
C GLU A 169 10.80 -23.73 -4.05
N SER A 170 10.57 -22.42 -4.16
CA SER A 170 11.03 -21.64 -5.32
C SER A 170 12.45 -21.08 -5.16
N ALA A 171 12.81 -20.64 -3.95
CA ALA A 171 14.04 -19.91 -3.65
C ALA A 171 14.54 -20.15 -2.20
N PRO A 172 14.89 -21.39 -1.81
CA PRO A 172 15.18 -21.72 -0.41
C PRO A 172 16.39 -20.96 0.18
N LYS A 173 17.30 -20.47 -0.66
CA LYS A 173 18.42 -19.60 -0.24
C LYS A 173 17.92 -18.25 0.30
N ALA A 174 16.77 -17.76 -0.19
CA ALA A 174 16.16 -16.51 0.29
C ALA A 174 15.75 -16.61 1.76
N ILE A 175 15.34 -17.80 2.23
CA ILE A 175 15.00 -18.02 3.64
C ILE A 175 16.23 -17.79 4.53
N PHE A 176 17.42 -18.26 4.13
CA PHE A 176 18.65 -17.97 4.86
C PHE A 176 18.96 -16.46 4.89
N ALA A 177 18.79 -15.77 3.76
CA ALA A 177 18.98 -14.32 3.68
C ALA A 177 18.01 -13.56 4.61
N ILE A 178 16.73 -13.93 4.62
CA ILE A 178 15.70 -13.35 5.49
C ILE A 178 16.03 -13.62 6.97
N LEU A 179 16.44 -14.84 7.33
CA LEU A 179 16.81 -15.21 8.71
C LEU A 179 18.10 -14.53 9.21
N THR A 180 18.85 -13.84 8.35
CA THR A 180 19.89 -12.92 8.82
C THR A 180 19.31 -11.71 9.56
N ARG A 181 18.07 -11.31 9.28
CA ARG A 181 17.39 -10.16 9.89
C ARG A 181 16.64 -10.56 11.15
N ASN A 182 16.82 -9.80 12.23
CA ASN A 182 16.19 -10.14 13.52
C ASN A 182 14.67 -10.05 13.49
N ALA A 183 14.11 -9.10 12.72
CA ALA A 183 12.67 -8.87 12.66
C ALA A 183 11.90 -10.13 12.21
N PHE A 184 12.41 -10.83 11.20
CA PHE A 184 11.74 -12.02 10.64
C PHE A 184 11.93 -13.29 11.47
N ARG A 185 13.09 -13.44 12.14
CA ARG A 185 13.39 -14.63 12.95
C ARG A 185 12.32 -14.93 13.98
N LYS A 186 11.71 -13.88 14.55
CA LYS A 186 10.61 -14.00 15.51
C LYS A 186 9.44 -14.87 15.00
N TYR A 187 9.15 -14.83 13.69
CA TYR A 187 8.00 -15.48 13.05
C TYR A 187 8.32 -16.87 12.48
N TRP A 188 9.60 -17.20 12.27
CA TRP A 188 9.99 -18.45 11.63
C TRP A 188 10.80 -19.39 12.55
N ILE A 189 11.56 -18.85 13.51
CA ILE A 189 12.39 -19.66 14.43
C ILE A 189 12.36 -19.15 15.89
N GLY A 190 11.55 -18.13 16.18
CA GLY A 190 11.48 -17.47 17.48
C GLY A 190 10.20 -17.77 18.24
N GLU A 191 9.89 -16.95 19.24
CA GLU A 191 8.75 -17.14 20.15
C GLU A 191 7.37 -17.19 19.46
N LYS A 192 7.24 -16.59 18.26
CA LYS A 192 6.00 -16.58 17.47
C LYS A 192 6.08 -17.54 16.27
N ALA A 193 7.09 -18.40 16.21
CA ALA A 193 7.23 -19.32 15.10
C ALA A 193 6.04 -20.28 15.03
N ASN A 194 5.46 -20.39 13.85
CA ASN A 194 4.55 -21.49 13.57
C ASN A 194 5.33 -22.82 13.60
N GLU A 195 4.77 -23.83 14.25
CA GLU A 195 5.42 -25.14 14.46
C GLU A 195 5.77 -25.83 13.14
N GLU A 196 4.89 -25.76 12.14
CA GLU A 196 5.13 -26.36 10.82
C GLU A 196 6.28 -25.68 10.07
N ILE A 197 6.36 -24.35 10.16
CA ILE A 197 7.50 -23.60 9.59
C ILE A 197 8.80 -24.03 10.27
N TYR A 198 8.80 -24.07 11.61
CA TYR A 198 10.02 -24.38 12.35
C TYR A 198 10.51 -25.81 12.08
N GLU A 199 9.61 -26.79 12.06
CA GLU A 199 9.94 -28.17 11.70
C GLU A 199 10.37 -28.31 10.24
N SER A 200 9.74 -27.58 9.33
CA SER A 200 10.18 -27.52 7.93
C SER A 200 11.60 -26.95 7.82
N ILE A 201 11.94 -25.91 8.59
CA ILE A 201 13.30 -25.35 8.61
C ILE A 201 14.32 -26.41 9.03
N LYS A 202 14.06 -27.13 10.12
CA LYS A 202 14.95 -28.18 10.62
C LYS A 202 15.19 -29.27 9.59
N THR A 203 14.11 -29.74 8.96
CA THR A 203 14.14 -30.93 8.09
C THR A 203 14.54 -30.61 6.65
N SER A 204 14.18 -29.43 6.14
CA SER A 204 14.35 -29.06 4.74
C SER A 204 15.55 -28.14 4.50
N LEU A 205 15.93 -27.31 5.49
CA LEU A 205 17.03 -26.35 5.35
C LEU A 205 18.26 -26.72 6.16
N LEU A 206 18.09 -27.09 7.45
CA LEU A 206 19.23 -27.22 8.39
C LEU A 206 19.92 -28.59 8.35
N VAL A 207 19.35 -29.59 7.68
CA VAL A 207 20.05 -30.84 7.39
C VAL A 207 21.32 -30.54 6.60
N SER A 208 22.48 -31.06 7.05
CA SER A 208 23.80 -30.76 6.48
C SER A 208 23.87 -30.89 4.95
N ALA A 209 23.30 -31.96 4.39
CA ALA A 209 23.25 -32.17 2.94
C ALA A 209 22.41 -31.09 2.22
N SER A 210 21.25 -30.73 2.79
CA SER A 210 20.36 -29.69 2.25
C SER A 210 21.00 -28.32 2.32
N ALA A 211 21.56 -27.95 3.48
CA ALA A 211 22.25 -26.67 3.67
C ALA A 211 23.39 -26.48 2.66
N LYS A 212 24.23 -27.51 2.45
CA LYS A 212 25.30 -27.49 1.45
C LYS A 212 24.78 -27.31 0.03
N LYS A 213 23.68 -27.99 -0.32
CA LYS A 213 23.05 -27.87 -1.64
C LYS A 213 22.46 -26.48 -1.87
N ILE A 214 21.76 -25.93 -0.88
CA ILE A 214 21.05 -24.65 -1.00
C ILE A 214 22.04 -23.48 -1.04
N LEU A 215 22.97 -23.44 -0.09
CA LEU A 215 23.89 -22.30 0.06
C LEU A 215 25.09 -22.36 -0.89
N GLY A 216 25.54 -23.57 -1.28
CA GLY A 216 26.62 -23.73 -2.25
C GLY A 216 27.88 -22.96 -1.83
N ALA A 217 28.34 -22.05 -2.70
CA ALA A 217 29.53 -21.24 -2.47
C ALA A 217 29.39 -20.24 -1.30
N ASP A 218 28.17 -19.92 -0.89
CA ASP A 218 27.89 -18.99 0.22
C ASP A 218 28.01 -19.67 1.59
N LEU A 219 28.19 -21.01 1.62
CA LEU A 219 28.42 -21.77 2.83
C LEU A 219 29.91 -21.99 3.07
N LYS A 220 30.37 -21.65 4.28
CA LYS A 220 31.71 -21.98 4.77
C LYS A 220 31.68 -23.26 5.58
N VAL A 221 32.66 -24.13 5.31
CA VAL A 221 32.83 -25.43 5.96
C VAL A 221 34.20 -25.51 6.62
N VAL A 222 34.23 -25.77 7.93
CA VAL A 222 35.47 -25.97 8.68
C VAL A 222 35.51 -27.40 9.21
N LYS A 223 36.62 -28.09 8.96
CA LYS A 223 36.90 -29.45 9.43
C LYS A 223 38.37 -29.59 9.79
N ARG A 224 38.72 -29.48 11.08
CA ARG A 224 40.11 -29.46 11.54
C ARG A 224 40.24 -30.11 12.91
N ASN A 225 41.33 -30.83 13.15
CA ASN A 225 41.72 -31.24 14.48
C ASN A 225 42.59 -30.15 15.12
N THR A 226 42.01 -29.43 16.06
CA THR A 226 42.64 -28.32 16.81
C THR A 226 43.45 -28.78 18.02
N GLN A 227 43.45 -30.08 18.34
CA GLN A 227 44.14 -30.63 19.52
C GLN A 227 43.77 -29.90 20.82
N ALA A 228 42.47 -29.67 21.02
CA ALA A 228 41.89 -28.93 22.14
C ALA A 228 42.30 -27.45 22.26
N MET A 229 42.93 -26.86 21.23
CA MET A 229 43.18 -25.42 21.16
C MET A 229 42.02 -24.68 20.49
N TRP A 230 41.88 -23.39 20.77
CA TRP A 230 40.94 -22.52 20.06
C TRP A 230 41.60 -22.01 18.77
N ASP A 231 40.96 -22.24 17.63
CA ASP A 231 41.36 -21.75 16.30
C ASP A 231 40.48 -20.55 15.91
N PRO A 232 41.03 -19.34 15.76
CA PRO A 232 40.29 -18.19 15.26
C PRO A 232 40.04 -18.34 13.75
N ILE A 233 38.80 -18.66 13.39
CA ILE A 233 38.41 -18.90 11.98
C ILE A 233 37.76 -17.67 11.34
N GLU A 234 37.16 -16.77 12.12
CA GLU A 234 36.61 -15.50 11.63
C GLU A 234 36.94 -14.34 12.58
N ARG A 235 37.25 -13.18 12.01
CA ARG A 235 37.60 -11.96 12.77
C ARG A 235 36.37 -11.31 13.40
N ALA A 236 36.55 -10.58 14.50
CA ALA A 236 35.47 -9.99 15.29
C ALA A 236 34.57 -9.00 14.50
N GLU A 237 35.05 -8.41 13.41
CA GLU A 237 34.28 -7.51 12.55
C GLU A 237 33.29 -8.25 11.65
N VAL A 238 33.53 -9.53 11.37
CA VAL A 238 32.70 -10.35 10.49
C VAL A 238 31.53 -10.91 11.27
N LYS A 239 30.31 -10.62 10.83
CA LYS A 239 29.11 -11.23 11.40
C LYS A 239 28.84 -12.55 10.69
N VAL A 240 28.59 -13.59 11.47
CA VAL A 240 28.27 -14.92 10.93
C VAL A 240 27.01 -15.47 11.56
N MET A 241 26.39 -16.40 10.84
CA MET A 241 25.28 -17.22 11.31
C MET A 241 25.70 -18.69 11.18
N VAL A 242 25.67 -19.40 12.31
CA VAL A 242 26.06 -20.82 12.34
C VAL A 242 24.86 -21.68 11.98
N ILE A 243 25.07 -22.57 11.01
CA ILE A 243 24.03 -23.49 10.51
C ILE A 243 24.00 -24.76 11.34
N SER A 244 25.16 -25.41 11.51
CA SER A 244 25.27 -26.61 12.34
C SER A 244 26.70 -26.95 12.72
N ILE A 245 26.83 -27.70 13.82
CA ILE A 245 28.07 -28.34 14.27
C ILE A 245 27.84 -29.80 14.64
N VAL A 246 28.85 -30.65 14.39
CA VAL A 246 28.86 -32.04 14.86
C VAL A 246 29.21 -32.12 16.35
N ARG A 247 28.54 -33.02 17.09
CA ARG A 247 28.80 -33.25 18.53
C ARG A 247 30.29 -33.49 18.80
N GLY A 248 30.84 -32.82 19.82
CA GLY A 248 32.28 -32.80 20.10
C GLY A 248 33.04 -31.65 19.43
N THR A 249 32.33 -30.80 18.69
CA THR A 249 32.79 -29.48 18.23
C THR A 249 32.27 -28.41 19.17
N PHE A 250 33.09 -27.38 19.40
CA PHE A 250 32.73 -26.22 20.20
C PHE A 250 33.03 -24.93 19.45
N ILE A 251 32.19 -23.92 19.67
CA ILE A 251 32.36 -22.59 19.11
C ILE A 251 32.13 -21.51 20.16
N LYS A 252 32.60 -20.30 19.86
CA LYS A 252 32.35 -19.09 20.64
C LYS A 252 32.62 -17.83 19.79
N ASN A 253 32.15 -16.69 20.27
CA ASN A 253 32.51 -15.38 19.74
C ASN A 253 34.03 -15.15 19.87
N ALA A 254 34.60 -14.46 18.88
CA ALA A 254 36.01 -14.10 18.91
C ALA A 254 36.33 -13.27 20.17
N GLY A 255 37.36 -13.67 20.91
CA GLY A 255 37.81 -12.99 22.13
C GLY A 255 36.97 -13.24 23.38
N ASN A 256 35.91 -14.06 23.32
CA ASN A 256 35.16 -14.43 24.52
C ASN A 256 35.87 -15.58 25.26
N PHE A 257 36.31 -15.39 26.50
CA PHE A 257 37.10 -16.38 27.23
C PHE A 257 36.26 -17.40 28.01
N SER A 258 35.04 -17.05 28.41
CA SER A 258 34.16 -17.91 29.22
C SER A 258 33.18 -18.73 28.40
N GLU A 259 32.93 -18.33 27.14
CA GLU A 259 31.96 -19.00 26.28
C GLU A 259 32.53 -20.30 25.68
N LYS A 260 31.72 -21.36 25.74
CA LYS A 260 31.99 -22.64 25.09
C LYS A 260 30.66 -23.29 24.72
N LEU A 261 30.22 -23.11 23.48
CA LEU A 261 28.94 -23.61 23.01
C LEU A 261 29.13 -24.91 22.22
N GLY A 262 28.43 -25.96 22.63
CA GLY A 262 28.39 -27.26 21.96
C GLY A 262 27.19 -27.41 21.03
N ALA A 263 27.03 -28.61 20.46
CA ALA A 263 25.96 -28.88 19.49
C ALA A 263 24.54 -28.62 20.03
N GLU A 264 24.28 -28.93 21.30
CA GLU A 264 22.99 -28.72 21.97
C GLU A 264 22.69 -27.23 22.20
N ASP A 265 23.74 -26.40 22.29
CA ASP A 265 23.62 -24.96 22.44
C ASP A 265 23.33 -24.27 21.11
N VAL A 266 23.81 -24.83 20.00
CA VAL A 266 23.92 -24.13 18.70
C VAL A 266 22.93 -24.62 17.66
N ASN A 267 22.78 -25.94 17.51
CA ASN A 267 22.02 -26.51 16.40
C ASN A 267 20.55 -26.09 16.47
N GLU A 268 19.93 -25.95 15.29
CA GLU A 268 18.52 -25.53 15.10
C GLU A 268 18.22 -24.06 15.46
N LYS A 269 19.12 -23.35 16.14
CA LYS A 269 18.89 -21.98 16.63
C LYS A 269 19.42 -20.90 15.68
N LEU A 270 20.22 -21.26 14.68
CA LEU A 270 20.85 -20.34 13.72
C LEU A 270 21.57 -19.16 14.40
N LEU A 271 22.33 -19.43 15.47
CA LEU A 271 22.92 -18.39 16.31
C LEU A 271 23.87 -17.47 15.51
N LYS A 272 23.87 -16.19 15.87
CA LYS A 272 24.69 -15.17 15.23
C LYS A 272 25.85 -14.75 16.12
N PHE A 273 27.01 -14.59 15.51
CA PHE A 273 28.27 -14.27 16.21
C PHE A 273 28.98 -13.08 15.54
N ARG A 274 29.89 -12.45 16.30
CA ARG A 274 30.84 -11.44 15.81
C ARG A 274 32.24 -12.05 15.88
N GLY A 275 32.76 -12.46 14.72
CA GLY A 275 33.86 -13.42 14.63
C GLY A 275 33.49 -14.79 15.17
N LEU A 276 34.38 -15.76 14.96
CA LEU A 276 34.12 -17.15 15.33
C LEU A 276 35.44 -17.83 15.66
N GLU A 277 35.49 -18.44 16.84
CA GLU A 277 36.54 -19.35 17.25
C GLU A 277 35.99 -20.78 17.30
N TYR A 278 36.80 -21.74 16.84
CA TYR A 278 36.45 -23.14 16.68
C TYR A 278 37.40 -24.04 17.47
N GLN A 279 36.85 -25.05 18.13
CA GLN A 279 37.61 -26.10 18.80
C GLN A 279 36.99 -27.46 18.48
N CYS A 280 37.79 -28.38 17.93
CA CYS A 280 37.40 -29.76 17.68
C CYS A 280 38.61 -30.69 17.68
N ASN A 281 38.41 -31.95 18.08
CA ASN A 281 39.46 -32.98 18.10
C ASN A 281 39.30 -34.05 17.01
N ASN A 282 38.38 -33.84 16.06
CA ASN A 282 38.11 -34.79 14.99
C ASN A 282 38.04 -34.06 13.64
N GLU A 283 38.97 -34.40 12.75
CA GLU A 283 39.07 -33.82 11.40
C GLU A 283 37.89 -34.18 10.47
N LYS A 284 37.06 -35.14 10.86
CA LYS A 284 35.82 -35.49 10.14
C LYS A 284 34.61 -34.66 10.59
N HIS A 285 34.71 -33.95 11.71
CA HIS A 285 33.60 -33.16 12.24
C HIS A 285 33.56 -31.80 11.54
N GLU A 286 32.41 -31.50 10.94
CA GLU A 286 32.19 -30.26 10.22
C GLU A 286 31.49 -29.21 11.09
N LEU A 287 31.92 -27.98 10.94
CA LEU A 287 31.18 -26.76 11.27
C LEU A 287 30.71 -26.12 9.97
N LEU A 288 29.42 -25.82 9.88
CA LEU A 288 28.78 -25.13 8.77
C LEU A 288 28.29 -23.75 9.22
N TYR A 289 28.69 -22.69 8.52
CA TYR A 289 28.24 -21.33 8.79
C TYR A 289 28.25 -20.46 7.51
N MET A 290 27.62 -19.31 7.58
CA MET A 290 27.63 -18.30 6.52
C MET A 290 27.84 -16.89 7.08
N GLU A 291 28.31 -15.97 6.27
CA GLU A 291 28.38 -14.55 6.63
C GLU A 291 26.99 -13.92 6.63
N VAL A 292 26.79 -12.92 7.51
CA VAL A 292 25.54 -12.16 7.70
C VAL A 292 25.68 -10.77 7.12
#